data_AF-A0A9R1RLP0-F1
#
_entry.id   AF-A0A9R1RLP0-F1
#
_cell.length_a   1.000
_cell.length_b   1.000
_cell.length_c   1.000
_cell.angle_alpha   90.00
_cell.angle_beta   90.00
_cell.angle_gamma   90.00
#
_symmetry.space_group_name_H-M   'P 1'
#
loop_
_entity.id
_entity.type
_entity.pdbx_description
1 polymer ?
#
loop_
_entity_poly.entity_id
_entity_poly.type
_entity_poly.pdbx_seq_one_letter_code
_entity_poly.pdbx_strand_id
1 'polypeptide(L)'
;MEHANEEATLSKLRAQLASQHSYIHEDIHSLRRRNSELTEELKVLSLQVQECLSETVASLCSDLARLEGANILQGDHNLIVHRQECYISQQKRFINHLVNQLAAHRFLAIACQLERRTKISSAYSLLKATEMELQSYVLAVNSRLDQYHLIGEAASSMIEEGSIDDRDTFLHAVRDILSSYSACALVEQISELEDELHCYQHELENVLPRERGRFIDEQCRMVQTLEQILSVPVTHMLPKFTPWPLAQALEELEMISYEVSASVNEVTMAREEKTKMLQQPSRNAQQERRLFADFFCHPGRLENQVRELTSRVRGIPE
;
A
#
# COMPACT_ATOMS: atom_id res chain seq x y z
N MET A 1 19.27 -109.72 -67.04
CA MET A 1 19.88 -108.67 -66.21
C MET A 1 18.88 -107.60 -65.76
N GLU A 2 17.68 -107.51 -66.34
CA GLU A 2 16.64 -106.53 -65.93
C GLU A 2 15.99 -106.85 -64.58
N HIS A 3 15.63 -108.11 -64.30
CA HIS A 3 15.00 -108.51 -63.03
C HIS A 3 15.82 -108.22 -61.77
N ALA A 4 17.15 -108.36 -61.82
CA ALA A 4 18.01 -108.07 -60.66
C ALA A 4 18.12 -106.56 -60.37
N ASN A 5 18.03 -105.72 -61.41
CA ASN A 5 18.01 -104.26 -61.26
C ASN A 5 16.64 -103.77 -60.73
N GLU A 6 15.55 -104.40 -61.15
CA GLU A 6 14.20 -104.14 -60.61
C GLU A 6 14.07 -104.54 -59.14
N GLU A 7 14.67 -105.67 -58.74
CA GLU A 7 14.62 -106.13 -57.35
C GLU A 7 15.51 -105.29 -56.41
N ALA A 8 16.67 -104.83 -56.91
CA ALA A 8 17.53 -103.89 -56.19
C ALA A 8 16.88 -102.50 -56.02
N THR A 9 16.20 -102.00 -57.05
CA THR A 9 15.48 -100.71 -56.97
C THR A 9 14.27 -100.80 -56.04
N LEU A 10 13.49 -101.89 -56.08
CA LEU A 10 12.41 -102.14 -55.14
C LEU A 10 12.89 -102.26 -53.69
N SER A 11 14.03 -102.91 -53.45
CA SER A 11 14.62 -103.02 -52.11
C SER A 11 15.10 -101.66 -51.58
N LYS A 12 15.69 -100.83 -52.45
CA LYS A 12 16.10 -99.47 -52.11
C LYS A 12 14.89 -98.57 -51.80
N LEU A 13 13.82 -98.68 -52.59
CA LEU A 13 12.57 -97.96 -52.34
C LEU A 13 11.90 -98.41 -51.04
N ARG A 14 11.93 -99.71 -50.71
CA ARG A 14 11.42 -100.23 -49.41
C ARG A 14 12.23 -99.73 -48.23
N ALA A 15 13.56 -99.73 -48.34
CA ALA A 15 14.44 -99.19 -47.30
C ALA A 15 14.23 -97.68 -47.11
N GLN A 16 14.07 -96.92 -48.20
CA GLN A 16 13.74 -95.50 -48.17
C GLN A 16 12.36 -95.26 -47.54
N LEU A 17 11.34 -96.02 -47.91
CA LEU A 17 10.00 -95.92 -47.33
C LEU A 17 9.99 -96.25 -45.82
N ALA A 18 10.73 -97.28 -45.40
CA ALA A 18 10.90 -97.62 -43.99
C ALA A 18 11.63 -96.51 -43.21
N SER A 19 12.68 -95.93 -43.80
CA SER A 19 13.40 -94.80 -43.18
C SER A 19 12.52 -93.55 -43.06
N GLN A 20 11.71 -93.24 -44.08
CA GLN A 20 10.75 -92.14 -44.03
C GLN A 20 9.63 -92.40 -43.01
N HIS A 21 9.11 -93.62 -42.92
CA HIS A 21 8.12 -93.96 -41.90
C HIS A 21 8.68 -93.84 -40.47
N SER A 22 9.92 -94.26 -40.23
CA SER A 22 10.57 -94.08 -38.94
C SER A 22 10.73 -92.59 -38.59
N TYR A 23 11.20 -91.79 -39.55
CA TYR A 23 11.40 -90.35 -39.37
C TYR A 23 10.08 -89.62 -39.07
N ILE A 24 9.02 -89.91 -39.84
CA ILE A 24 7.68 -89.35 -39.63
C ILE A 24 7.15 -89.77 -38.25
N HIS A 25 7.38 -91.01 -37.82
CA HIS A 25 6.89 -91.48 -36.53
C HIS A 25 7.61 -90.79 -35.36
N GLU A 26 8.91 -90.58 -35.47
CA GLU A 26 9.73 -89.88 -34.47
C GLU A 26 9.36 -88.40 -34.36
N ASP A 27 9.13 -87.73 -35.50
CA ASP A 27 8.61 -86.35 -35.54
C ASP A 27 7.22 -86.23 -34.90
N ILE A 28 6.31 -87.17 -35.20
CA ILE A 28 4.96 -87.17 -34.60
C ILE A 28 5.03 -87.34 -33.08
N HIS A 29 5.91 -88.21 -32.57
CA HIS A 29 6.08 -88.38 -31.12
C HIS A 29 6.74 -87.17 -30.47
N SER A 30 7.74 -86.57 -31.12
CA SER A 30 8.39 -85.33 -30.66
C SER A 30 7.39 -84.18 -30.57
N LEU A 31 6.57 -84.00 -31.62
CA LEU A 31 5.52 -82.99 -31.66
C LEU A 31 4.43 -83.22 -30.61
N ARG A 32 4.00 -84.46 -30.37
CA ARG A 32 3.05 -84.76 -29.29
C ARG A 32 3.61 -84.43 -27.92
N ARG A 33 4.87 -84.79 -27.67
CA ARG A 33 5.53 -84.53 -26.38
C ARG A 33 5.64 -83.02 -26.13
N ARG A 34 6.06 -82.27 -27.14
CA ARG A 34 6.10 -80.80 -27.08
C ARG A 34 4.72 -80.16 -26.91
N ASN A 35 3.69 -80.71 -27.55
CA ASN A 35 2.32 -80.24 -27.39
C ASN A 35 1.79 -80.51 -25.96
N SER A 36 2.12 -81.66 -25.36
CA SER A 36 1.78 -81.94 -23.96
C SER A 36 2.52 -81.04 -22.97
N GLU A 37 3.80 -80.72 -23.23
CA GLU A 37 4.58 -79.79 -22.41
C GLU A 37 3.99 -78.38 -22.48
N LEU A 38 3.69 -77.88 -23.69
CA LEU A 38 3.07 -76.56 -23.89
C LEU A 38 1.67 -76.47 -23.27
N THR A 39 0.86 -77.53 -23.33
CA THR A 39 -0.46 -77.51 -22.69
C THR A 39 -0.36 -77.49 -21.17
N GLU A 40 0.66 -78.11 -20.60
CA GLU A 40 0.87 -78.07 -19.15
C GLU A 40 1.44 -76.72 -18.69
N GLU A 41 2.39 -76.15 -19.43
CA GLU A 41 2.86 -74.77 -19.20
C GLU A 41 1.72 -73.75 -19.28
N LEU A 42 0.82 -73.90 -20.25
CA LEU A 42 -0.31 -73.00 -20.44
C LEU A 42 -1.32 -73.09 -19.28
N LYS A 43 -1.53 -74.29 -18.70
CA LYS A 43 -2.34 -74.45 -17.48
C LYS A 43 -1.68 -73.81 -16.27
N VAL A 44 -0.38 -74.00 -16.08
CA VAL A 44 0.36 -73.40 -14.95
C VAL A 44 0.30 -71.88 -15.04
N LEU A 45 0.51 -71.32 -16.23
CA LEU A 45 0.42 -69.87 -16.47
C LEU A 45 -1.00 -69.36 -16.21
N SER A 46 -2.03 -70.09 -16.66
CA SER A 46 -3.43 -69.74 -16.42
C SER A 46 -3.77 -69.73 -14.93
N LEU A 47 -3.21 -70.67 -14.15
CA LEU A 47 -3.42 -70.73 -12.70
C LEU A 47 -2.76 -69.53 -12.01
N GLN A 48 -1.52 -69.19 -12.38
CA GLN A 48 -0.80 -68.03 -11.83
C GLN A 48 -1.49 -66.70 -12.16
N VAL A 49 -2.02 -66.56 -13.39
CA VAL A 49 -2.79 -65.37 -13.77
C VAL A 49 -4.07 -65.27 -12.95
N GLN A 50 -4.77 -66.39 -12.73
CA GLN A 50 -5.99 -66.40 -11.93
C GLN A 50 -5.70 -66.02 -10.47
N GLU A 51 -4.64 -66.57 -9.88
CA GLU A 51 -4.20 -66.28 -8.51
C GLU A 51 -3.79 -64.81 -8.35
N CYS A 52 -3.05 -64.26 -9.31
CA CYS A 52 -2.67 -62.84 -9.34
C CYS A 52 -3.91 -61.93 -9.40
N LEU A 53 -4.90 -62.25 -10.24
CA LEU A 53 -6.14 -61.49 -10.34
C LEU A 53 -7.00 -61.59 -9.07
N SER A 54 -7.11 -62.79 -8.48
CA SER A 54 -7.99 -63.02 -7.33
C SER A 54 -7.40 -62.54 -6.00
N GLU A 55 -6.09 -62.71 -5.79
CA GLU A 55 -5.45 -62.33 -4.52
C GLU A 55 -4.82 -60.96 -4.61
N THR A 56 -3.87 -60.74 -5.52
CA THR A 56 -3.09 -59.49 -5.52
C THR A 56 -3.89 -58.30 -6.04
N VAL A 57 -4.62 -58.44 -7.14
CA VAL A 57 -5.41 -57.30 -7.68
C VAL A 57 -6.61 -57.01 -6.80
N ALA A 58 -7.35 -58.03 -6.35
CA ALA A 58 -8.49 -57.82 -5.47
C ALA A 58 -8.10 -57.24 -4.10
N SER A 59 -6.99 -57.69 -3.50
CA SER A 59 -6.49 -57.11 -2.25
C SER A 59 -6.07 -55.66 -2.43
N LEU A 60 -5.32 -55.33 -3.50
CA LEU A 60 -4.94 -53.96 -3.83
C LEU A 60 -6.14 -53.04 -4.06
N CYS A 61 -7.17 -53.51 -4.78
CA CYS A 61 -8.41 -52.76 -4.96
C CYS A 61 -9.15 -52.54 -3.63
N SER A 62 -9.16 -53.53 -2.74
CA SER A 62 -9.76 -53.40 -1.41
C SER A 62 -8.99 -52.43 -0.51
N ASP A 63 -7.66 -52.43 -0.59
CA ASP A 63 -6.79 -51.50 0.14
C ASP A 63 -6.95 -50.07 -0.38
N LEU A 64 -7.05 -49.89 -1.70
CA LEU A 64 -7.35 -48.59 -2.33
C LEU A 64 -8.70 -48.04 -1.88
N ALA A 65 -9.76 -48.86 -1.92
CA ALA A 65 -11.09 -48.43 -1.46
C ALA A 65 -11.09 -48.06 0.04
N ARG A 66 -10.28 -48.76 0.85
CA ARG A 66 -10.14 -48.47 2.29
C ARG A 66 -9.33 -47.20 2.56
N LEU A 67 -8.35 -46.89 1.72
CA LEU A 67 -7.55 -45.66 1.77
C LEU A 67 -8.34 -44.46 1.25
N GLU A 68 -9.17 -44.63 0.22
CA GLU A 68 -10.02 -43.57 -0.33
C GLU A 68 -11.13 -43.15 0.67
N GLY A 69 -11.61 -44.09 1.49
CA GLY A 69 -12.49 -43.80 2.63
C GLY A 69 -11.79 -43.20 3.87
N ALA A 70 -10.45 -43.14 3.88
CA ALA A 70 -9.70 -42.52 4.97
C ALA A 70 -9.68 -40.99 4.79
N ASN A 71 -10.67 -40.31 5.37
CA ASN A 71 -10.86 -38.85 5.43
C ASN A 71 -9.64 -38.04 5.95
N ILE A 72 -8.55 -38.70 6.34
CA ILE A 72 -7.34 -38.11 6.91
C ILE A 72 -6.53 -37.37 5.83
N LEU A 73 -6.38 -37.95 4.63
CA LEU A 73 -5.63 -37.32 3.54
C LEU A 73 -6.37 -36.14 2.93
N GLN A 74 -7.70 -36.24 2.79
CA GLN A 74 -8.54 -35.14 2.31
C GLN A 74 -8.69 -34.04 3.37
N GLY A 75 -8.80 -34.42 4.65
CA GLY A 75 -8.84 -33.50 5.79
C GLY A 75 -7.58 -32.64 5.91
N ASP A 76 -6.39 -33.25 5.83
CA ASP A 76 -5.12 -32.50 5.89
C ASP A 76 -4.93 -31.57 4.69
N HIS A 77 -5.29 -32.01 3.48
CA HIS A 77 -5.21 -31.15 2.30
C HIS A 77 -6.17 -29.95 2.42
N ASN A 78 -7.42 -30.19 2.84
CA ASN A 78 -8.40 -29.12 3.05
C ASN A 78 -7.95 -28.16 4.17
N LEU A 79 -7.32 -28.66 5.23
CA LEU A 79 -6.81 -27.82 6.32
C LEU A 79 -5.67 -26.92 5.84
N ILE A 80 -4.76 -27.45 5.00
CA ILE A 80 -3.68 -26.67 4.39
C ILE A 80 -4.25 -25.58 3.47
N VAL A 81 -5.22 -25.92 2.62
CA VAL A 81 -5.88 -24.97 1.73
C VAL A 81 -6.58 -23.87 2.52
N HIS A 82 -7.36 -24.20 3.55
CA HIS A 82 -8.01 -23.21 4.41
C HIS A 82 -7.02 -22.31 5.13
N ARG A 83 -5.88 -22.85 5.58
CA ARG A 83 -4.84 -22.04 6.22
C ARG A 83 -4.25 -21.03 5.24
N GLN A 84 -3.98 -21.46 4.01
CA GLN A 84 -3.50 -20.59 2.94
C GLN A 84 -4.53 -19.52 2.56
N GLU A 85 -5.81 -19.89 2.41
CA GLU A 85 -6.89 -18.94 2.13
C GLU A 85 -7.01 -17.87 3.24
N CYS A 86 -6.87 -18.28 4.51
CA CYS A 86 -6.87 -17.36 5.63
C CYS A 86 -5.68 -16.38 5.56
N TYR A 87 -4.46 -16.87 5.30
CA TYR A 87 -3.28 -16.01 5.12
C TYR A 87 -3.44 -15.04 3.94
N ILE A 88 -3.92 -15.52 2.80
CA ILE A 88 -4.16 -14.69 1.60
C ILE A 88 -5.23 -13.64 1.88
N SER A 89 -6.31 -14.00 2.58
CA SER A 89 -7.38 -13.07 2.95
C SER A 89 -6.85 -11.96 3.87
N GLN A 90 -6.06 -12.31 4.88
CA GLN A 90 -5.45 -11.34 5.80
C GLN A 90 -4.48 -10.41 5.06
N GLN A 91 -3.65 -10.96 4.17
CA GLN A 91 -2.74 -10.17 3.33
C GLN A 91 -3.48 -9.21 2.42
N LYS A 92 -4.53 -9.67 1.72
CA LYS A 92 -5.38 -8.81 0.88
C LYS A 92 -6.00 -7.67 1.68
N ARG A 93 -6.46 -7.95 2.89
CA ARG A 93 -7.01 -6.92 3.79
C ARG A 93 -5.97 -5.87 4.15
N PHE A 94 -4.75 -6.28 4.51
CA PHE A 94 -3.65 -5.35 4.80
C PHE A 94 -3.23 -4.52 3.60
N ILE A 95 -3.08 -5.16 2.43
CA ILE A 95 -2.80 -4.47 1.16
C ILE A 95 -3.88 -3.43 0.87
N ASN A 96 -5.15 -3.77 1.07
CA ASN A 96 -6.25 -2.83 0.83
C ASN A 96 -6.19 -1.64 1.79
N HIS A 97 -5.87 -1.85 3.07
CA HIS A 97 -5.65 -0.75 4.01
C HIS A 97 -4.52 0.18 3.57
N LEU A 98 -3.39 -0.36 3.10
CA LEU A 98 -2.26 0.42 2.59
C LEU A 98 -2.61 1.19 1.30
N VAL A 99 -3.33 0.55 0.38
CA VAL A 99 -3.79 1.20 -0.86
C VAL A 99 -4.75 2.35 -0.54
N ASN A 100 -5.67 2.15 0.41
CA ASN A 100 -6.58 3.20 0.86
C ASN A 100 -5.85 4.35 1.55
N GLN A 101 -4.86 4.06 2.42
CA GLN A 101 -4.02 5.10 3.01
C GLN A 101 -3.25 5.89 1.95
N LEU A 102 -2.66 5.22 0.96
CA LEU A 102 -1.94 5.87 -0.13
C LEU A 102 -2.88 6.74 -0.97
N ALA A 103 -4.07 6.25 -1.29
CA ALA A 103 -5.08 6.99 -2.02
C ALA A 103 -5.52 8.25 -1.25
N ALA A 104 -5.81 8.11 0.05
CA ALA A 104 -6.18 9.23 0.91
C ALA A 104 -5.06 10.27 1.01
N HIS A 105 -3.81 9.84 1.18
CA HIS A 105 -2.66 10.75 1.21
C HIS A 105 -2.47 11.49 -0.13
N ARG A 106 -2.59 10.79 -1.26
CA ARG A 106 -2.51 11.42 -2.59
C ARG A 106 -3.65 12.43 -2.80
N PHE A 107 -4.87 12.09 -2.38
CA PHE A 107 -6.00 13.00 -2.43
C PHE A 107 -5.75 14.26 -1.60
N LEU A 108 -5.30 14.11 -0.35
CA LEU A 108 -4.95 15.23 0.51
C LEU A 108 -3.83 16.10 -0.08
N ALA A 109 -2.82 15.49 -0.68
CA ALA A 109 -1.73 16.22 -1.34
C ALA A 109 -2.26 17.07 -2.51
N ILE A 110 -3.14 16.51 -3.35
CA ILE A 110 -3.77 17.24 -4.45
C ILE A 110 -4.65 18.37 -3.91
N ALA A 111 -5.49 18.10 -2.89
CA ALA A 111 -6.33 19.11 -2.26
C ALA A 111 -5.51 20.27 -1.70
N CYS A 112 -4.40 19.98 -1.03
CA CYS A 112 -3.51 20.99 -0.45
C CYS A 112 -2.82 21.84 -1.55
N GLN A 113 -2.44 21.23 -2.67
CA GLN A 113 -1.90 21.97 -3.83
C GLN A 113 -2.95 22.88 -4.47
N LEU A 114 -4.18 22.40 -4.63
CA LEU A 114 -5.29 23.20 -5.16
C LEU A 114 -5.60 24.38 -4.25
N GLU A 115 -5.67 24.16 -2.93
CA GLU A 115 -5.91 25.23 -1.97
C GLU A 115 -4.80 26.30 -2.03
N ARG A 116 -3.53 25.89 -2.13
CA ARG A 116 -2.42 26.83 -2.33
C ARG A 116 -2.57 27.65 -3.60
N ARG A 117 -2.91 27.01 -4.74
CA ARG A 117 -3.15 27.73 -6.00
C ARG A 117 -4.32 28.70 -5.88
N THR A 118 -5.42 28.31 -5.26
CA THR A 118 -6.58 29.18 -5.07
C THR A 118 -6.27 30.36 -4.17
N LYS A 119 -5.53 30.16 -3.07
CA LYS A 119 -5.08 31.25 -2.19
C LYS A 119 -4.15 32.22 -2.92
N ILE A 120 -3.19 31.71 -3.67
CA ILE A 120 -2.28 32.55 -4.47
C ILE A 120 -3.05 33.33 -5.54
N SER A 121 -3.99 32.67 -6.23
CA SER A 121 -4.85 33.32 -7.24
C SER A 121 -5.73 34.41 -6.64
N SER A 122 -6.32 34.15 -5.46
CA SER A 122 -7.13 35.12 -4.72
C SER A 122 -6.29 36.33 -4.29
N ALA A 123 -5.13 36.09 -3.66
CA ALA A 123 -4.22 37.15 -3.26
C ALA A 123 -3.73 37.98 -4.46
N TYR A 124 -3.43 37.33 -5.58
CA TYR A 124 -3.05 38.01 -6.83
C TYR A 124 -4.19 38.89 -7.37
N SER A 125 -5.44 38.40 -7.34
CA SER A 125 -6.59 39.20 -7.78
C SER A 125 -6.83 40.43 -6.89
N LEU A 126 -6.62 40.30 -5.57
CA LEU A 126 -6.72 41.41 -4.63
C LEU A 126 -5.59 42.44 -4.86
N LEU A 127 -4.35 41.97 -5.02
CA LEU A 127 -3.21 42.82 -5.35
C LEU A 127 -3.44 43.59 -6.65
N LYS A 128 -3.97 42.92 -7.68
CA LYS A 128 -4.30 43.57 -8.95
C LYS A 128 -5.38 44.64 -8.78
N ALA A 129 -6.40 44.39 -7.95
CA ALA A 129 -7.41 45.40 -7.65
C ALA A 129 -6.80 46.63 -6.95
N THR A 130 -5.95 46.43 -5.94
CA THR A 130 -5.27 47.53 -5.25
C THR A 130 -4.32 48.30 -6.16
N GLU A 131 -3.64 47.64 -7.10
CA GLU A 131 -2.78 48.28 -8.09
C GLU A 131 -3.60 49.20 -9.01
N MET A 132 -4.75 48.73 -9.51
CA MET A 132 -5.64 49.54 -10.35
C MET A 132 -6.19 50.75 -9.59
N GLU A 133 -6.53 50.59 -8.32
CA GLU A 133 -7.02 51.68 -7.47
C GLU A 133 -5.93 52.74 -7.23
N LEU A 134 -4.71 52.33 -6.90
CA LEU A 134 -3.54 53.22 -6.79
C LEU A 134 -3.25 53.95 -8.09
N GLN A 135 -3.32 53.27 -9.24
CA GLN A 135 -3.18 53.92 -10.55
C GLN A 135 -4.26 54.99 -10.76
N SER A 136 -5.50 54.73 -10.35
CA SER A 136 -6.57 55.74 -10.43
C SER A 136 -6.27 56.96 -9.56
N TYR A 137 -5.75 56.76 -8.35
CA TYR A 137 -5.36 57.86 -7.47
C TYR A 137 -4.20 58.67 -8.04
N VAL A 138 -3.19 58.02 -8.60
CA VAL A 138 -2.07 58.71 -9.27
C VAL A 138 -2.58 59.56 -10.44
N LEU A 139 -3.48 59.02 -11.26
CA LEU A 139 -4.09 59.79 -12.36
C LEU A 139 -4.91 60.98 -11.85
N ALA A 140 -5.66 60.81 -10.75
CA ALA A 140 -6.42 61.89 -10.13
C ALA A 140 -5.52 62.97 -9.50
N VAL A 141 -4.38 62.58 -8.92
CA VAL A 141 -3.39 63.52 -8.40
C VAL A 141 -2.72 64.27 -9.53
N ASN A 142 -2.29 63.58 -10.59
CA ASN A 142 -1.68 64.21 -11.76
C ASN A 142 -2.63 65.22 -12.40
N SER A 143 -3.92 64.89 -12.57
CA SER A 143 -4.88 65.85 -13.14
C SER A 143 -5.08 67.08 -12.28
N ARG A 144 -5.05 66.95 -10.95
CA ARG A 144 -5.06 68.10 -10.02
C ARG A 144 -3.78 68.93 -10.12
N LEU A 145 -2.64 68.27 -10.27
CA LEU A 145 -1.34 68.91 -10.40
C LEU A 145 -1.23 69.69 -11.70
N ASP A 146 -1.75 69.13 -12.80
CA ASP A 146 -1.91 69.82 -14.09
C ASP A 146 -2.81 71.06 -13.95
N GLN A 147 -3.92 70.96 -13.21
CA GLN A 147 -4.77 72.12 -12.91
C GLN A 147 -4.05 73.20 -12.10
N TYR A 148 -3.28 72.83 -11.08
CA TYR A 148 -2.47 73.79 -10.34
C TYR A 148 -1.39 74.44 -11.21
N HIS A 149 -0.80 73.68 -12.14
CA HIS A 149 0.16 74.23 -13.08
C HIS A 149 -0.49 75.27 -14.00
N LEU A 150 -1.69 74.98 -14.54
CA LEU A 150 -2.45 75.92 -15.36
C LEU A 150 -2.85 77.19 -14.58
N ILE A 151 -3.22 77.05 -13.30
CA ILE A 151 -3.52 78.18 -12.42
C ILE A 151 -2.25 79.00 -12.15
N GLY A 152 -1.11 78.35 -11.93
CA GLY A 152 0.19 79.01 -11.78
C GLY A 152 0.58 79.81 -13.02
N GLU A 153 0.41 79.23 -14.21
CA GLU A 153 0.68 79.90 -15.49
C GLU A 153 -0.28 81.08 -15.73
N ALA A 154 -1.57 80.92 -15.38
CA ALA A 154 -2.54 82.02 -15.40
C ALA A 154 -2.20 83.13 -14.40
N ALA A 155 -1.74 82.78 -13.19
CA ALA A 155 -1.31 83.77 -12.19
C ALA A 155 -0.03 84.50 -12.65
N SER A 156 0.95 83.80 -13.22
CA SER A 156 2.15 84.41 -13.77
C SER A 156 1.86 85.35 -14.94
N SER A 157 0.92 85.00 -15.83
CA SER A 157 0.48 85.89 -16.93
C SER A 157 -0.36 87.09 -16.45
N MET A 158 -1.07 86.98 -15.32
CA MET A 158 -1.76 88.12 -14.69
C MET A 158 -0.80 89.09 -13.99
N ILE A 159 0.36 88.62 -13.53
CA ILE A 159 1.36 89.45 -12.84
C ILE A 159 2.20 90.28 -13.82
N GLU A 160 2.27 89.89 -15.11
CA GLU A 160 3.14 90.58 -16.08
C GLU A 160 2.56 91.85 -16.72
N GLU A 161 1.27 92.19 -16.62
CA GLU A 161 0.76 93.39 -17.29
C GLU A 161 -0.32 94.15 -16.50
N GLY A 162 0.17 95.04 -15.64
CA GLY A 162 -0.59 96.19 -15.15
C GLY A 162 0.39 97.31 -14.83
N SER A 163 0.79 98.11 -15.83
CA SER A 163 1.55 99.33 -15.56
C SER A 163 0.65 100.25 -14.73
N ILE A 164 0.90 100.31 -13.42
CA ILE A 164 0.29 101.30 -12.54
C ILE A 164 0.75 102.66 -13.09
N ASP A 165 -0.20 103.48 -13.54
CA ASP A 165 0.07 104.85 -13.96
C ASP A 165 0.68 105.60 -12.77
N ASP A 166 1.91 106.10 -12.91
CA ASP A 166 2.66 106.81 -11.86
C ASP A 166 1.93 108.06 -11.31
N ARG A 167 0.82 108.45 -11.94
CA ARG A 167 -0.05 109.55 -11.51
C ARG A 167 -1.16 109.12 -10.55
N ASP A 168 -1.40 107.83 -10.37
CA ASP A 168 -2.52 107.32 -9.58
C ASP A 168 -2.14 107.15 -8.10
N THR A 169 -2.11 108.27 -7.38
CA THR A 169 -1.76 108.34 -5.96
C THR A 169 -2.62 107.44 -5.08
N PHE A 170 -3.86 107.15 -5.49
CA PHE A 170 -4.76 106.27 -4.74
C PHE A 170 -4.34 104.81 -4.85
N LEU A 171 -3.99 104.33 -6.04
CA LEU A 171 -3.50 102.97 -6.23
C LEU A 171 -2.11 102.76 -5.61
N HIS A 172 -1.25 103.78 -5.61
CA HIS A 172 0.00 103.74 -4.85
C HIS A 172 -0.24 103.71 -3.33
N ALA A 173 -1.19 104.48 -2.80
CA ALA A 173 -1.55 104.42 -1.38
C ALA A 173 -2.16 103.06 -1.00
N VAL A 174 -3.02 102.48 -1.86
CA VAL A 174 -3.57 101.13 -1.64
C VAL A 174 -2.47 100.07 -1.76
N ARG A 175 -1.54 100.20 -2.71
CA ARG A 175 -0.35 99.33 -2.82
C ARG A 175 0.51 99.45 -1.57
N ASP A 176 0.75 100.65 -1.06
CA ASP A 176 1.59 100.91 0.10
C ASP A 176 0.93 100.42 1.41
N ILE A 177 -0.40 100.54 1.52
CA ILE A 177 -1.19 99.97 2.63
C ILE A 177 -1.19 98.45 2.55
N LEU A 178 -1.41 97.88 1.36
CA LEU A 178 -1.34 96.43 1.15
C LEU A 178 0.08 95.92 1.41
N SER A 179 1.13 96.55 0.92
CA SER A 179 2.51 96.16 1.22
C SER A 179 2.88 96.37 2.69
N SER A 180 2.25 97.29 3.42
CA SER A 180 2.50 97.47 4.86
C SER A 180 1.76 96.45 5.74
N TYR A 181 0.59 95.97 5.32
CA TYR A 181 -0.22 95.01 6.10
C TYR A 181 -0.08 93.56 5.63
N SER A 182 0.18 93.33 4.34
CA SER A 182 0.32 92.00 3.74
C SER A 182 1.78 91.58 3.58
N ALA A 183 2.75 92.48 3.35
CA ALA A 183 4.13 92.01 3.14
C ALA A 183 4.75 91.44 4.43
N CYS A 184 4.54 92.04 5.60
CA CYS A 184 5.09 91.46 6.84
C CYS A 184 4.43 90.12 7.19
N ALA A 185 3.09 90.02 7.10
CA ALA A 185 2.37 88.78 7.38
C ALA A 185 2.62 87.70 6.31
N LEU A 186 2.74 88.06 5.03
CA LEU A 186 3.10 87.14 3.97
C LEU A 186 4.58 86.75 4.04
N VAL A 187 5.49 87.65 4.45
CA VAL A 187 6.90 87.31 4.66
C VAL A 187 7.05 86.39 5.87
N GLU A 188 6.29 86.60 6.95
CA GLU A 188 6.22 85.63 8.06
C GLU A 188 5.66 84.29 7.59
N GLN A 189 4.55 84.27 6.84
CA GLN A 189 3.99 83.02 6.29
C GLN A 189 4.92 82.33 5.30
N ILE A 190 5.61 83.07 4.44
CA ILE A 190 6.61 82.53 3.51
C ILE A 190 7.79 81.97 4.28
N SER A 191 8.25 82.66 5.34
CA SER A 191 9.33 82.15 6.21
C SER A 191 8.90 80.88 6.94
N GLU A 192 7.67 80.82 7.45
CA GLU A 192 7.08 79.62 8.07
C GLU A 192 6.98 78.45 7.05
N LEU A 193 6.54 78.74 5.82
CA LEU A 193 6.49 77.76 4.74
C LEU A 193 7.88 77.30 4.29
N GLU A 194 8.88 78.18 4.29
CA GLU A 194 10.28 77.85 4.02
C GLU A 194 10.87 76.96 5.11
N ASP A 195 10.58 77.26 6.38
CA ASP A 195 10.96 76.43 7.52
C ASP A 195 10.28 75.04 7.48
N GLU A 196 8.99 74.98 7.12
CA GLU A 196 8.27 73.72 6.89
C GLU A 196 8.87 72.93 5.72
N LEU A 197 9.19 73.60 4.60
CA LEU A 197 9.84 72.97 3.46
C LEU A 197 11.21 72.40 3.84
N HIS A 198 11.99 73.13 4.63
CA HIS A 198 13.27 72.63 5.16
C HIS A 198 13.08 71.45 6.12
N CYS A 199 12.05 71.46 6.95
CA CYS A 199 11.70 70.31 7.79
C CYS A 199 11.35 69.08 6.93
N TYR A 200 10.51 69.24 5.90
CA TYR A 200 10.14 68.13 5.02
C TYR A 200 11.31 67.63 4.17
N GLN A 201 12.17 68.52 3.68
CA GLN A 201 13.41 68.13 3.00
C GLN A 201 14.32 67.35 3.95
N HIS A 202 14.48 67.80 5.20
CA HIS A 202 15.25 67.10 6.20
C HIS A 202 14.68 65.70 6.51
N GLU A 203 13.35 65.58 6.64
CA GLU A 203 12.68 64.30 6.82
C GLU A 203 12.88 63.35 5.62
N LEU A 204 12.76 63.87 4.40
CA LEU A 204 12.91 63.10 3.17
C LEU A 204 14.36 62.62 2.96
N GLU A 205 15.35 63.45 3.27
CA GLU A 205 16.77 63.12 3.09
C GLU A 205 17.34 62.28 4.23
N ASN A 206 16.89 62.50 5.47
CA ASN A 206 17.55 61.93 6.66
C ASN A 206 16.68 60.95 7.43
N VAL A 207 15.39 61.23 7.61
CA VAL A 207 14.51 60.38 8.45
C VAL A 207 14.00 59.18 7.67
N LEU A 208 13.44 59.40 6.48
CA LEU A 208 12.87 58.34 5.65
C LEU A 208 13.90 57.28 5.23
N PRO A 209 15.12 57.65 4.76
CA PRO A 209 16.13 56.67 4.38
C PRO A 209 16.64 55.88 5.60
N ARG A 210 16.71 56.52 6.77
CA ARG A 210 17.09 55.88 8.02
C ARG A 210 16.02 54.90 8.52
N GLU A 211 14.75 55.24 8.39
CA GLU A 211 13.64 54.34 8.72
C GLU A 211 13.54 53.16 7.75
N ARG A 212 13.69 53.42 6.45
CA ARG A 212 13.80 52.37 5.43
C ARG A 212 14.98 51.45 5.72
N GLY A 213 16.15 52.01 6.06
CA GLY A 213 17.33 51.24 6.47
C GLY A 213 17.03 50.35 7.68
N ARG A 214 16.45 50.90 8.75
CA ARG A 214 16.04 50.12 9.94
C ARG A 214 15.05 49.01 9.60
N PHE A 215 14.07 49.27 8.74
CA PHE A 215 13.11 48.27 8.31
C PHE A 215 13.77 47.16 7.48
N ILE A 216 14.67 47.51 6.57
CA ILE A 216 15.44 46.54 5.78
C ILE A 216 16.31 45.70 6.70
N ASP A 217 17.01 46.31 7.66
CA ASP A 217 17.85 45.60 8.64
C ASP A 217 17.03 44.65 9.51
N GLU A 218 15.83 45.06 9.93
CA GLU A 218 14.88 44.22 10.67
C GLU A 218 14.44 43.01 9.83
N GLN A 219 14.06 43.23 8.57
CA GLN A 219 13.69 42.16 7.65
C GLN A 219 14.86 41.22 7.38
N CYS A 220 16.08 41.75 7.16
CA CYS A 220 17.29 40.96 7.01
C CYS A 220 17.58 40.14 8.26
N ARG A 221 17.38 40.69 9.47
CA ARG A 221 17.54 39.95 10.73
C ARG A 221 16.49 38.85 10.88
N MET A 222 15.24 39.11 10.52
CA MET A 222 14.19 38.08 10.49
C MET A 222 14.54 36.95 9.53
N VAL A 223 14.97 37.29 8.31
CA VAL A 223 15.40 36.31 7.30
C VAL A 223 16.59 35.50 7.82
N GLN A 224 17.61 36.12 8.40
CA GLN A 224 18.75 35.42 9.00
C GLN A 224 18.33 34.51 10.17
N THR A 225 17.35 34.93 10.98
CA THR A 225 16.82 34.09 12.07
C THR A 225 16.07 32.88 11.50
N LEU A 226 15.28 33.07 10.45
CA LEU A 226 14.60 31.98 9.74
C LEU A 226 15.61 31.05 9.06
N GLU A 227 16.63 31.60 8.41
CA GLU A 227 17.73 30.83 7.85
C GLU A 227 18.46 30.04 8.94
N GLN A 228 18.72 30.60 10.11
CA GLN A 228 19.32 29.86 11.24
C GLN A 228 18.41 28.74 11.74
N ILE A 229 17.09 28.96 11.84
CA ILE A 229 16.12 27.92 12.19
C ILE A 229 16.10 26.81 11.14
N LEU A 230 16.19 27.16 9.86
CA LEU A 230 16.16 26.23 8.72
C LEU A 230 17.52 25.56 8.46
N SER A 231 18.62 26.20 8.85
CA SER A 231 20.00 25.73 8.65
C SER A 231 20.51 24.88 9.81
N VAL A 232 19.72 24.67 10.87
CA VAL A 232 20.00 23.59 11.82
C VAL A 232 20.04 22.29 11.01
N PRO A 233 21.21 21.64 10.90
CA PRO A 233 21.31 20.41 10.14
C PRO A 233 20.35 19.41 10.77
N VAL A 234 19.57 18.72 9.95
CA VAL A 234 18.76 17.58 10.36
C VAL A 234 19.71 16.43 10.72
N THR A 235 20.43 16.58 11.84
CA THR A 235 21.07 15.48 12.54
C THR A 235 19.99 14.74 13.30
N HIS A 236 19.37 13.77 12.60
CA HIS A 236 18.73 12.54 13.11
C HIS A 236 17.76 12.61 14.29
N MET A 237 17.34 13.78 14.75
CA MET A 237 16.35 13.95 15.80
C MET A 237 15.19 14.74 15.23
N LEU A 238 14.06 14.05 15.07
CA LEU A 238 12.77 14.59 14.65
C LEU A 238 12.51 15.95 15.32
N PRO A 239 12.06 16.99 14.58
CA PRO A 239 11.63 18.23 15.19
C PRO A 239 10.42 17.94 16.10
N LYS A 240 10.58 18.10 17.42
CA LYS A 240 9.47 18.10 18.38
C LYS A 240 8.69 19.40 18.24
N PHE A 241 7.92 19.53 17.17
CA PHE A 241 6.76 20.40 17.12
C PHE A 241 5.53 19.51 17.11
N THR A 242 5.20 18.94 18.26
CA THR A 242 3.86 18.40 18.52
C THR A 242 3.02 19.58 19.03
N PRO A 243 2.07 20.12 18.24
CA PRO A 243 0.99 20.92 18.80
C PRO A 243 0.39 20.17 20.00
N TRP A 244 0.02 20.84 21.09
CA TRP A 244 -0.56 20.21 22.28
C TRP A 244 -1.62 19.12 21.97
N PRO A 245 -2.53 19.30 20.99
CA PRO A 245 -3.47 18.24 20.59
C PRO A 245 -2.81 16.97 20.04
N LEU A 246 -1.68 17.11 19.34
CA LEU A 246 -0.91 15.99 18.80
C LEU A 246 -0.13 15.25 19.89
N ALA A 247 0.37 15.97 20.90
CA ALA A 247 1.02 15.34 22.06
C ALA A 247 0.02 14.49 22.85
N GLN A 248 -1.18 15.02 23.10
CA GLN A 248 -2.26 14.29 23.76
C GLN A 248 -2.70 13.06 22.95
N ALA A 249 -2.87 13.21 21.64
CA ALA A 249 -3.23 12.07 20.77
C ALA A 249 -2.14 10.98 20.73
N LEU A 250 -0.86 11.34 20.85
CA LEU A 250 0.23 10.39 20.92
C LEU A 250 0.28 9.66 22.27
N GLU A 251 0.00 10.36 23.37
CA GLU A 251 -0.10 9.76 24.71
C GLU A 251 -1.30 8.80 24.82
N GLU A 252 -2.46 9.17 24.25
CA GLU A 252 -3.62 8.29 24.12
C GLU A 252 -3.30 7.07 23.26
N LEU A 253 -2.56 7.23 22.16
CA LEU A 253 -2.13 6.12 21.31
C LEU A 253 -1.14 5.19 22.04
N GLU A 254 -0.23 5.74 22.84
CA GLU A 254 0.72 4.97 23.64
C GLU A 254 0.02 4.13 24.71
N MET A 255 -1.00 4.72 25.37
CA MET A 255 -1.88 4.01 26.31
C MET A 255 -2.63 2.87 25.63
N ILE A 256 -3.26 3.12 24.48
CA ILE A 256 -3.96 2.08 23.70
C ILE A 256 -2.98 0.99 23.26
N SER A 257 -1.76 1.36 22.85
CA SER A 257 -0.73 0.40 22.47
C SER A 257 -0.33 -0.51 23.63
N TYR A 258 -0.24 0.03 24.85
CA TYR A 258 0.03 -0.75 26.05
C TYR A 258 -1.11 -1.73 26.37
N GLU A 259 -2.37 -1.28 26.30
CA GLU A 259 -3.56 -2.12 26.51
C GLU A 259 -3.66 -3.26 25.48
N VAL A 260 -3.45 -2.94 24.20
CA VAL A 260 -3.44 -3.94 23.13
C VAL A 260 -2.33 -4.95 23.35
N SER A 261 -1.14 -4.50 23.74
CA SER A 261 -0.01 -5.40 24.03
C SER A 261 -0.31 -6.33 25.21
N ALA A 262 -0.93 -5.80 26.28
CA ALA A 262 -1.37 -6.61 27.41
C ALA A 262 -2.41 -7.67 26.99
N SER A 263 -3.42 -7.27 26.22
CA SER A 263 -4.46 -8.18 25.71
C SER A 263 -3.89 -9.25 24.79
N VAL A 264 -2.96 -8.89 23.90
CA VAL A 264 -2.26 -9.85 23.02
C VAL A 264 -1.45 -10.85 23.85
N ASN A 265 -0.76 -10.40 24.90
CA ASN A 265 -0.02 -11.29 25.80
C ASN A 265 -0.96 -12.24 26.53
N GLU A 266 -2.10 -11.77 27.06
CA GLU A 266 -3.10 -12.64 27.69
C GLU A 266 -3.63 -13.71 26.74
N VAL A 267 -4.00 -13.33 25.52
CA VAL A 267 -4.46 -14.27 24.48
C VAL A 267 -3.37 -15.27 24.11
N THR A 268 -2.12 -14.83 24.04
CA THR A 268 -0.97 -15.69 23.73
C THR A 268 -0.75 -16.70 24.85
N MET A 269 -0.79 -16.28 26.12
CA MET A 269 -0.67 -17.16 27.28
C MET A 269 -1.82 -18.18 27.35
N ALA A 270 -3.07 -17.74 27.14
CA ALA A 270 -4.22 -18.63 27.10
C ALA A 270 -4.13 -19.65 25.95
N ARG A 271 -3.62 -19.21 24.78
CA ARG A 271 -3.35 -20.11 23.65
C ARG A 271 -2.27 -21.13 24.00
N GLU A 272 -1.17 -20.72 24.60
CA GLU A 272 -0.08 -21.63 25.01
C GLU A 272 -0.57 -22.66 26.02
N GLU A 273 -1.35 -22.25 27.02
CA GLU A 273 -1.98 -23.15 27.99
C GLU A 273 -2.90 -24.18 27.30
N LYS A 274 -3.77 -23.73 26.40
CA LYS A 274 -4.62 -24.62 25.61
C LYS A 274 -3.81 -25.58 24.75
N THR A 275 -2.68 -25.12 24.20
CA THR A 275 -1.77 -25.96 23.40
C THR A 275 -1.10 -27.03 24.27
N LYS A 276 -0.67 -26.68 25.49
CA LYS A 276 -0.11 -27.62 26.48
C LYS A 276 -1.15 -28.66 26.91
N MET A 277 -2.41 -28.27 27.15
CA MET A 277 -3.50 -29.20 27.44
C MET A 277 -3.79 -30.18 26.28
N LEU A 278 -3.63 -29.73 25.04
CA LEU A 278 -3.79 -30.59 23.85
C LEU A 278 -2.60 -31.53 23.64
N GLN A 279 -1.39 -31.14 24.06
CA GLN A 279 -0.18 -31.97 23.99
C GLN A 279 -0.12 -33.03 25.10
N GLN A 280 -0.69 -32.77 26.28
CA GLN A 280 -0.92 -33.76 27.33
C GLN A 280 -2.41 -34.09 27.47
N PRO A 281 -3.02 -34.78 26.48
CA PRO A 281 -4.42 -35.17 26.60
C PRO A 281 -4.57 -36.09 27.82
N SER A 282 -5.52 -35.76 28.69
CA SER A 282 -5.88 -36.60 29.83
C SER A 282 -6.14 -38.04 29.36
N ARG A 283 -5.92 -39.02 30.24
CA ARG A 283 -6.15 -40.44 29.93
C ARG A 283 -7.55 -40.66 29.33
N ASN A 284 -8.54 -39.87 29.77
CA ASN A 284 -9.91 -39.85 29.26
C ASN A 284 -10.00 -39.31 27.82
N ALA A 285 -9.35 -38.18 27.50
CA ALA A 285 -9.34 -37.64 26.14
C ALA A 285 -8.63 -38.56 25.13
N GLN A 286 -7.58 -39.27 25.57
CA GLN A 286 -6.94 -40.31 24.74
C GLN A 286 -7.86 -41.51 24.52
N GLN A 287 -8.62 -41.90 25.55
CA GLN A 287 -9.55 -43.01 25.49
C GLN A 287 -10.77 -42.68 24.62
N GLU A 288 -11.30 -41.45 24.70
CA GLU A 288 -12.35 -40.95 23.79
C GLU A 288 -11.88 -40.89 22.34
N ARG A 289 -10.65 -40.42 22.08
CA ARG A 289 -10.07 -40.43 20.72
C ARG A 289 -9.89 -41.86 20.20
N ARG A 290 -9.51 -42.81 21.05
CA ARG A 290 -9.42 -44.23 20.70
C ARG A 290 -10.78 -44.84 20.43
N LEU A 291 -11.79 -44.56 21.26
CA LEU A 291 -13.16 -45.02 21.06
C LEU A 291 -13.77 -44.44 19.78
N PHE A 292 -13.50 -43.16 19.48
CA PHE A 292 -13.90 -42.53 18.24
C PHE A 292 -13.22 -43.20 17.03
N ALA A 293 -11.89 -43.40 17.08
CA ALA A 293 -11.17 -44.09 16.02
C ALA A 293 -11.62 -45.55 15.85
N ASP A 294 -11.90 -46.27 16.94
CA ASP A 294 -12.37 -47.66 16.91
C ASP A 294 -13.81 -47.74 16.38
N PHE A 295 -14.66 -46.75 16.63
CA PHE A 295 -16.00 -46.65 16.07
C PHE A 295 -15.99 -46.57 14.53
N PHE A 296 -15.08 -45.78 13.95
CA PHE A 296 -15.01 -45.59 12.50
C PHE A 296 -14.12 -46.62 11.78
N CYS A 297 -13.06 -47.11 12.42
CA CYS A 297 -12.06 -47.95 11.76
C CYS A 297 -12.12 -49.43 12.16
N HIS A 298 -12.64 -49.78 13.34
CA HIS A 298 -12.60 -51.16 13.87
C HIS A 298 -13.81 -51.50 14.77
N PRO A 299 -15.04 -51.52 14.24
CA PRO A 299 -16.27 -51.68 15.04
C PRO A 299 -16.30 -52.96 15.88
N GLY A 300 -15.68 -54.05 15.40
CA GLY A 300 -15.59 -55.31 16.16
C GLY A 300 -14.77 -55.22 17.45
N ARG A 301 -13.78 -54.32 17.54
CA ARG A 301 -13.05 -54.08 18.81
C ARG A 301 -13.92 -53.35 19.81
N LEU A 302 -14.71 -52.40 19.33
CA LEU A 302 -15.66 -51.65 20.14
C LEU A 302 -16.75 -52.57 20.69
N GLU A 303 -17.31 -53.45 19.88
CA GLU A 303 -18.27 -54.47 20.32
C GLU A 303 -17.70 -55.40 21.38
N ASN A 304 -16.43 -55.82 21.23
CA ASN A 304 -15.77 -56.67 22.23
C ASN A 304 -15.52 -55.91 23.55
N GLN A 305 -15.11 -54.64 23.49
CA GLN A 305 -14.95 -53.80 24.69
C GLN A 305 -16.28 -53.52 25.38
N VAL A 306 -17.35 -53.24 24.62
CA VAL A 306 -18.70 -53.05 25.17
C VAL A 306 -19.21 -54.35 25.79
N ARG A 307 -18.96 -55.51 25.16
CA ARG A 307 -19.32 -56.83 25.70
C ARG A 307 -18.54 -57.14 27.00
N GLU A 308 -17.25 -56.81 27.04
CA GLU A 308 -16.41 -56.94 28.24
C GLU A 308 -16.89 -56.02 29.37
N LEU A 309 -17.18 -54.74 29.08
CA LEU A 309 -17.77 -53.79 30.05
C LEU A 309 -19.14 -54.26 30.55
N THR A 310 -20.00 -54.75 29.66
CA THR A 310 -21.33 -55.25 30.02
C THR A 310 -21.22 -56.52 30.88
N SER A 311 -20.24 -57.38 30.63
CA SER A 311 -19.96 -58.55 31.46
C SER A 311 -19.41 -58.18 32.84
N ARG A 312 -18.58 -57.13 32.94
CA ARG A 312 -18.08 -56.60 34.22
C ARG A 312 -19.18 -55.95 35.04
N VAL A 313 -20.08 -55.20 34.42
CA VAL A 313 -21.23 -54.58 35.12
C VAL A 313 -22.25 -55.63 35.58
N ARG A 314 -22.48 -56.70 34.79
CA ARG A 314 -23.29 -57.86 35.25
C ARG A 314 -22.60 -58.73 36.31
N GLY A 315 -21.29 -58.63 36.44
CA GLY A 315 -20.49 -59.40 37.40
C GLY A 315 -20.29 -58.71 38.76
N ILE A 316 -20.83 -57.51 38.97
CA ILE A 316 -20.83 -56.82 40.27
C ILE A 316 -22.16 -57.21 40.96
N PRO A 317 -22.14 -58.03 42.03
CA PRO A 317 -23.32 -58.22 42.85
C PRO A 317 -23.61 -56.92 43.61
N GLU A 318 -24.89 -56.60 43.80
CA GLU A 318 -25.37 -55.52 44.68
C GLU A 318 -24.74 -55.57 46.08
#